data_AF-A0A6J1E2C0-F1
#
_entry.id   AF-A0A6J1E2C0-F1
#
_cell.length_a   1.000
_cell.length_b   1.000
_cell.length_c   1.000
_cell.angle_alpha   90.00
_cell.angle_beta   90.00
_cell.angle_gamma   90.00
#
_symmetry.space_group_name_H-M   'P 1'
#
loop_
_entity.id
_entity.type
_entity.pdbx_description
1 polymer ?
#
loop_
_entity_poly.entity_id
_entity_poly.type
_entity_poly.pdbx_seq_one_letter_code
_entity_poly.pdbx_strand_id
1 'polypeptide(L)'
;HFRYFLSLLSLYSHTNAATFQVHNNCPFTVWAAASPGGGRQLDSNQDWTFDVNPGTAGARIWARTNCNFDGSGRGSCETGDCGGLLQCQGYGAPPNTLAEYALNQFNNMDFFDISLVDGFNVPMDFSPTSGGCRGIRCGVDIKGQCPNELRAPGGCNNPCTVFKTDEFCCNSGNCGPTPLSRFFKDRCPDAYSYPKDDPTSTFTCPGGTNYKVVFCP
;
A
#
# COMPACT_ATOMS: atom_id res chain seq x y z
N HIS A 1 22.73 49.53 -32.16
CA HIS A 1 22.03 48.33 -32.64
C HIS A 1 21.63 47.46 -31.45
N PHE A 2 20.40 46.95 -31.53
CA PHE A 2 19.54 46.34 -30.51
C PHE A 2 20.22 45.36 -29.52
N ARG A 3 19.99 45.56 -28.20
CA ARG A 3 20.24 44.53 -27.17
C ARG A 3 18.94 43.74 -26.98
N TYR A 4 18.91 42.47 -27.42
CA TYR A 4 17.81 41.56 -27.13
C TYR A 4 18.00 40.97 -25.73
N PHE A 5 17.07 41.26 -24.83
CA PHE A 5 16.99 40.63 -23.50
C PHE A 5 16.07 39.41 -23.64
N LEU A 6 16.65 38.20 -23.71
CA LEU A 6 15.87 36.96 -23.67
C LEU A 6 15.35 36.77 -22.24
N SER A 7 14.06 37.00 -22.04
CA SER A 7 13.36 36.59 -20.81
C SER A 7 13.08 35.09 -20.90
N LEU A 8 13.80 34.27 -20.13
CA LEU A 8 13.40 32.89 -19.87
C LEU A 8 12.16 32.91 -18.98
N LEU A 9 10.99 32.67 -19.59
CA LEU A 9 9.79 32.29 -18.86
C LEU A 9 9.98 30.86 -18.35
N SER A 10 10.39 30.71 -17.08
CA SER A 10 10.29 29.42 -16.38
C SER A 10 8.80 29.08 -16.23
N LEU A 11 8.31 28.16 -17.07
CA LEU A 11 7.04 27.49 -16.84
C LEU A 11 7.22 26.54 -15.66
N TYR A 12 6.92 27.02 -14.46
CA TYR A 12 6.78 26.15 -13.30
C TYR A 12 5.58 25.23 -13.54
N SER A 13 5.86 23.95 -13.81
CA SER A 13 4.84 22.92 -13.79
C SER A 13 4.45 22.70 -12.33
N HIS A 14 3.36 23.35 -11.89
CA HIS A 14 2.78 23.08 -10.59
C HIS A 14 2.09 21.71 -10.65
N THR A 15 2.80 20.66 -10.24
CA THR A 15 2.17 19.37 -9.95
C THR A 15 1.48 19.49 -8.59
N ASN A 16 0.16 19.31 -8.57
CA ASN A 16 -0.58 19.36 -7.32
C ASN A 16 -0.29 18.10 -6.49
N ALA A 17 -0.31 18.24 -5.16
CA ALA A 17 -0.28 17.09 -4.26
C ALA A 17 -1.48 16.16 -4.53
N ALA A 18 -1.25 14.86 -4.44
CA ALA A 18 -2.32 13.87 -4.52
C ALA A 18 -3.00 13.75 -3.16
N THR A 19 -4.32 13.79 -3.14
CA THR A 19 -5.11 13.54 -1.94
C THR A 19 -5.44 12.06 -1.83
N PHE A 20 -5.15 11.46 -0.68
CA PHE A 20 -5.53 10.10 -0.33
C PHE A 20 -6.64 10.13 0.72
N GLN A 21 -7.76 9.46 0.44
CA GLN A 21 -8.80 9.16 1.41
C GLN A 21 -8.71 7.69 1.83
N VAL A 22 -8.48 7.43 3.11
CA VAL A 22 -8.51 6.10 3.70
C VAL A 22 -9.84 5.91 4.42
N HIS A 23 -10.60 4.90 4.04
CA HIS A 23 -11.91 4.60 4.60
C HIS A 23 -11.91 3.22 5.27
N ASN A 24 -12.38 3.14 6.51
CA ASN A 24 -12.58 1.86 7.17
C ASN A 24 -14.03 1.37 7.00
N ASN A 25 -14.26 0.42 6.09
CA ASN A 25 -15.54 -0.28 5.96
C ASN A 25 -15.59 -1.61 6.74
N CYS A 26 -14.54 -1.92 7.52
CA CYS A 26 -14.54 -3.11 8.35
C CYS A 26 -15.57 -2.99 9.48
N PRO A 27 -16.15 -4.11 9.93
CA PRO A 27 -17.04 -4.13 11.10
C PRO A 27 -16.28 -4.02 12.44
N PHE A 28 -15.00 -3.62 12.39
CA PHE A 28 -14.11 -3.48 13.55
C PHE A 28 -13.18 -2.28 13.35
N THR A 29 -12.66 -1.76 14.45
CA THR A 29 -11.66 -0.68 14.44
C THR A 29 -10.35 -1.16 13.81
N VAL A 30 -9.78 -0.32 12.96
CA VAL A 30 -8.43 -0.48 12.42
C VAL A 30 -7.61 0.75 12.79
N TRP A 31 -6.29 0.59 12.84
CA TRP A 31 -5.38 1.72 12.93
C TRP A 31 -4.70 1.87 11.57
N ALA A 32 -5.30 2.71 10.73
CA ALA A 32 -4.73 3.08 9.46
C ALA A 32 -3.30 3.60 9.66
N ALA A 33 -2.43 3.27 8.72
CA ALA A 33 -1.03 3.66 8.72
C ALA A 33 -0.63 4.06 7.31
N ALA A 34 0.25 5.06 7.23
CA ALA A 34 0.84 5.52 5.99
C ALA A 34 2.30 5.89 6.21
N SER A 35 3.17 5.56 5.26
CA SER A 35 4.57 5.98 5.25
C SER A 35 4.90 6.49 3.85
N PRO A 36 5.05 7.82 3.65
CA PRO A 36 4.82 8.90 4.62
C PRO A 36 3.32 9.08 4.94
N GLY A 37 3.01 9.68 6.11
CA GLY A 37 1.64 10.09 6.49
C GLY A 37 1.31 9.88 7.96
N GLY A 38 1.94 8.90 8.62
CA GLY A 38 1.73 8.62 10.04
C GLY A 38 0.69 7.52 10.26
N GLY A 39 -0.26 7.75 11.17
CA GLY A 39 -1.33 6.79 11.40
C GLY A 39 -2.49 7.34 12.21
N ARG A 40 -3.64 6.68 12.10
CA ARG A 40 -4.89 7.13 12.73
C ARG A 40 -5.78 5.94 13.08
N GLN A 41 -6.36 5.96 14.26
CA GLN A 41 -7.45 5.04 14.59
C GLN A 41 -8.68 5.40 13.77
N LEU A 42 -9.26 4.42 13.10
CA LEU A 42 -10.52 4.52 12.37
C LEU A 42 -11.47 3.45 12.88
N ASP A 43 -12.52 3.87 13.56
CA ASP A 43 -13.66 3.00 13.83
C ASP A 43 -14.41 2.70 12.52
N SER A 44 -15.38 1.79 12.58
CA SER A 44 -16.19 1.45 11.41
C SER A 44 -16.85 2.69 10.82
N ASN A 45 -16.77 2.84 9.50
CA ASN A 45 -17.26 3.97 8.70
C ASN A 45 -16.57 5.31 8.95
N GLN A 46 -15.36 5.32 9.54
CA GLN A 46 -14.55 6.53 9.65
C GLN A 46 -13.55 6.67 8.50
N ASP A 47 -13.21 7.93 8.22
CA ASP A 47 -12.30 8.33 7.17
C ASP A 47 -11.06 9.06 7.71
N TRP A 48 -9.95 8.93 6.99
CA TRP A 48 -8.76 9.73 7.15
C TRP A 48 -8.28 10.23 5.79
N THR A 49 -8.20 11.55 5.65
CA THR A 49 -7.66 12.17 4.45
C THR A 49 -6.32 12.82 4.74
N PHE A 50 -5.37 12.68 3.82
CA PHE A 50 -4.10 13.38 3.85
C PHE A 50 -3.57 13.60 2.42
N ASP A 51 -2.71 14.61 2.28
CA ASP A 51 -2.07 14.93 1.00
C ASP A 51 -0.66 14.37 0.94
N VAL A 52 -0.25 13.95 -0.25
CA VAL A 52 1.08 13.42 -0.52
C VAL A 52 1.72 14.18 -1.67
N ASN A 53 2.95 14.64 -1.43
CA ASN A 53 3.67 15.46 -2.40
C ASN A 53 3.99 14.66 -3.68
N PRO A 54 3.92 15.30 -4.86
CA PRO A 54 4.37 14.70 -6.11
C PRO A 54 5.85 14.31 -6.00
N GLY A 55 6.24 13.21 -6.67
CA GLY A 55 7.60 12.66 -6.60
C GLY A 55 7.84 11.72 -5.41
N THR A 56 6.90 11.61 -4.47
CA THR A 56 6.96 10.62 -3.38
C THR A 56 7.00 9.21 -3.95
N ALA A 57 7.95 8.38 -3.50
CA ALA A 57 8.14 7.00 -3.96
C ALA A 57 8.40 6.06 -2.78
N GLY A 58 8.18 4.75 -2.98
CA GLY A 58 8.27 3.75 -1.91
C GLY A 58 7.25 4.02 -0.80
N ALA A 59 6.09 4.57 -1.15
CA ALA A 59 5.08 4.93 -0.17
C ALA A 59 4.08 3.79 0.02
N ARG A 60 3.57 3.67 1.24
CA ARG A 60 2.67 2.58 1.64
C ARG A 60 1.52 3.09 2.47
N ILE A 61 0.33 2.53 2.27
CA ILE A 61 -0.83 2.60 3.16
C ILE A 61 -1.25 1.19 3.56
N TRP A 62 -1.52 0.95 4.83
CA TRP A 62 -1.99 -0.33 5.33
C TRP A 62 -2.90 -0.19 6.54
N ALA A 63 -3.68 -1.23 6.83
CA ALA A 63 -4.43 -1.34 8.08
C ALA A 63 -3.61 -2.11 9.11
N ARG A 64 -3.69 -1.66 10.37
CA ARG A 64 -3.20 -2.41 11.53
C ARG A 64 -4.37 -2.89 12.37
N THR A 65 -4.26 -4.07 12.95
CA THR A 65 -5.36 -4.69 13.71
C THR A 65 -4.97 -4.96 15.16
N ASN A 66 -5.98 -4.97 16.03
CA ASN A 66 -5.86 -5.32 17.44
C ASN A 66 -4.72 -4.54 18.14
N CYS A 67 -4.75 -3.21 17.99
CA CYS A 67 -3.73 -2.35 18.56
C CYS A 67 -4.14 -1.83 19.94
N ASN A 68 -3.14 -1.52 20.76
CA ASN A 68 -3.30 -0.80 22.01
C ASN A 68 -2.20 0.25 22.12
N PHE A 69 -2.59 1.52 22.29
CA PHE A 69 -1.66 2.64 22.42
C PHE A 69 -1.96 3.42 23.70
N ASP A 70 -0.91 3.89 24.36
CA ASP A 70 -1.01 4.84 25.46
C ASP A 70 -1.31 6.27 24.98
N GLY A 71 -1.48 7.21 25.91
CA GLY A 71 -1.73 8.62 25.61
C GLY A 71 -0.59 9.34 24.88
N SER A 72 0.61 8.75 24.81
CA SER A 72 1.75 9.24 24.03
C SER A 72 1.81 8.63 22.62
N GLY A 73 0.85 7.78 22.27
CA GLY A 73 0.81 7.07 20.99
C GLY A 73 1.83 5.94 20.89
N ARG A 74 2.26 5.36 22.02
CA ARG A 74 3.19 4.22 22.06
C ARG A 74 2.46 2.96 22.50
N GLY A 75 2.83 1.82 21.92
CA GLY A 75 2.10 0.57 22.16
C GLY A 75 2.49 -0.53 21.19
N SER A 76 1.50 -1.33 20.77
CA SER A 76 1.71 -2.39 19.78
C SER A 76 0.42 -2.71 19.02
N CYS A 77 0.58 -3.31 17.85
CA CYS A 77 -0.48 -3.94 17.06
C CYS A 77 -0.18 -5.42 16.84
N GLU A 78 -1.24 -6.24 16.67
CA GLU A 78 -1.08 -7.66 16.32
C GLU A 78 -0.59 -7.85 14.88
N THR A 79 -1.09 -7.02 13.95
CA THR A 79 -0.63 -7.01 12.55
C THR A 79 -0.26 -5.60 12.11
N GLY A 80 0.76 -5.49 11.25
CA GLY A 80 1.18 -4.22 10.66
C GLY A 80 1.83 -3.22 11.62
N ASP A 81 2.27 -3.65 12.81
CA ASP A 81 2.91 -2.76 13.78
C ASP A 81 4.14 -2.06 13.19
N CYS A 82 4.26 -0.76 13.40
CA CYS A 82 5.32 0.07 12.81
C CYS A 82 6.31 0.59 13.86
N GLY A 83 6.79 -0.33 14.72
CA GLY A 83 7.75 -0.03 15.78
C GLY A 83 7.08 0.49 17.06
N GLY A 84 5.84 0.07 17.31
CA GLY A 84 5.05 0.44 18.47
C GLY A 84 4.58 1.90 18.49
N LEU A 85 4.45 2.52 17.32
CA LEU A 85 4.04 3.92 17.17
C LEU A 85 2.64 4.02 16.55
N LEU A 86 1.77 4.87 17.11
CA LEU A 86 0.51 5.23 16.48
C LEU A 86 0.76 5.98 15.17
N GLN A 87 1.68 6.94 15.21
CA GLN A 87 2.15 7.70 14.05
C GLN A 87 3.36 7.01 13.42
N CYS A 88 3.13 6.19 12.38
CA CYS A 88 4.20 5.42 11.75
C CYS A 88 5.27 6.31 11.11
N GLN A 89 6.54 5.96 11.33
CA GLN A 89 7.71 6.63 10.74
C GLN A 89 8.45 5.74 9.74
N GLY A 90 7.94 4.53 9.50
CA GLY A 90 8.46 3.53 8.58
C GLY A 90 7.41 2.47 8.32
N TYR A 91 7.80 1.38 7.67
CA TYR A 91 6.88 0.31 7.29
C TYR A 91 6.45 -0.54 8.49
N GLY A 92 5.28 -1.18 8.36
CA GLY A 92 4.75 -2.11 9.35
C GLY A 92 5.28 -3.53 9.19
N ALA A 93 5.28 -4.29 10.29
CA ALA A 93 5.64 -5.70 10.30
C ALA A 93 4.57 -6.58 9.63
N PRO A 94 4.97 -7.55 8.78
CA PRO A 94 4.08 -8.57 8.24
C PRO A 94 3.32 -9.39 9.31
N PRO A 95 2.11 -9.91 9.02
CA PRO A 95 1.40 -9.77 7.74
C PRO A 95 0.64 -8.44 7.65
N ASN A 96 0.74 -7.75 6.52
CA ASN A 96 -0.07 -6.55 6.24
C ASN A 96 -0.35 -6.40 4.74
N THR A 97 -1.62 -6.27 4.39
CA THR A 97 -2.04 -5.95 3.02
C THR A 97 -1.61 -4.51 2.72
N LEU A 98 -0.85 -4.30 1.65
CA LEU A 98 -0.29 -3.00 1.31
C LEU A 98 -1.01 -2.39 0.11
N ALA A 99 -1.32 -1.09 0.18
CA ALA A 99 -1.43 -0.23 -0.99
C ALA A 99 -0.08 0.47 -1.16
N GLU A 100 0.66 0.14 -2.22
CA GLU A 100 1.95 0.75 -2.53
C GLU A 100 1.80 1.76 -3.67
N TYR A 101 2.55 2.85 -3.61
CA TYR A 101 2.50 3.87 -4.66
C TYR A 101 3.78 4.69 -4.79
N ALA A 102 3.96 5.23 -6.00
CA ALA A 102 4.98 6.21 -6.35
C ALA A 102 4.37 7.25 -7.29
N LEU A 103 4.35 8.52 -6.88
CA LEU A 103 3.61 9.59 -7.54
C LEU A 103 4.50 10.40 -8.49
N ASN A 104 3.97 10.78 -9.65
CA ASN A 104 4.62 11.64 -10.63
C ASN A 104 6.05 11.18 -10.99
N GLN A 105 6.17 9.91 -11.37
CA GLN A 105 7.41 9.24 -11.73
C GLN A 105 7.68 9.40 -13.24
N PHE A 106 8.16 8.34 -13.91
CA PHE A 106 8.43 8.35 -15.34
C PHE A 106 7.19 8.79 -16.15
N ASN A 107 7.40 9.68 -17.12
CA ASN A 107 6.36 10.27 -17.97
C ASN A 107 5.19 10.95 -17.22
N ASN A 108 5.45 11.51 -16.03
CA ASN A 108 4.42 12.12 -15.18
C ASN A 108 3.29 11.14 -14.86
N MET A 109 3.62 9.87 -14.66
CA MET A 109 2.67 8.84 -14.27
C MET A 109 2.85 8.51 -12.79
N ASP A 110 1.73 8.31 -12.12
CA ASP A 110 1.69 7.60 -10.84
C ASP A 110 1.75 6.10 -11.12
N PHE A 111 2.48 5.37 -10.28
CA PHE A 111 2.51 3.91 -10.24
C PHE A 111 1.92 3.47 -8.91
N PHE A 112 1.04 2.49 -8.94
CA PHE A 112 0.37 2.02 -7.74
C PHE A 112 -0.03 0.56 -7.86
N ASP A 113 -0.14 -0.10 -6.72
CA ASP A 113 -0.48 -1.51 -6.63
C ASP A 113 -1.02 -1.90 -5.25
N ILE A 114 -1.63 -3.09 -5.18
CA ILE A 114 -1.85 -3.80 -3.94
C ILE A 114 -0.79 -4.89 -3.86
N SER A 115 -0.13 -5.03 -2.71
CA SER A 115 0.93 -6.01 -2.52
C SER A 115 0.65 -6.92 -1.34
N LEU A 116 0.79 -8.23 -1.61
CA LEU A 116 0.71 -9.32 -0.64
C LEU A 116 2.08 -9.99 -0.44
N VAL A 117 3.15 -9.33 -0.89
CA VAL A 117 4.55 -9.76 -0.68
C VAL A 117 4.90 -9.72 0.81
N ASP A 118 4.29 -8.80 1.56
CA ASP A 118 4.37 -8.71 3.03
C ASP A 118 3.15 -9.38 3.71
N GLY A 119 2.41 -10.22 2.99
CA GLY A 119 1.27 -10.98 3.50
C GLY A 119 -0.07 -10.24 3.43
N PHE A 120 -1.07 -10.78 4.13
CA PHE A 120 -2.44 -10.30 4.14
C PHE A 120 -3.00 -10.25 5.57
N ASN A 121 -3.68 -9.17 5.91
CA ASN A 121 -4.41 -9.06 7.19
C ASN A 121 -5.86 -8.54 7.01
N VAL A 122 -6.06 -7.54 6.15
CA VAL A 122 -7.35 -6.89 5.91
C VAL A 122 -7.59 -6.80 4.39
N PRO A 123 -8.79 -7.14 3.88
CA PRO A 123 -9.13 -6.94 2.48
C PRO A 123 -9.05 -5.46 2.09
N MET A 124 -8.68 -5.16 0.86
CA MET A 124 -8.39 -3.79 0.42
C MET A 124 -8.90 -3.51 -0.99
N ASP A 125 -9.43 -2.31 -1.19
CA ASP A 125 -9.63 -1.67 -2.48
C ASP A 125 -8.73 -0.44 -2.54
N PHE A 126 -8.09 -0.22 -3.68
CA PHE A 126 -7.26 0.94 -3.94
C PHE A 126 -7.64 1.49 -5.31
N SER A 127 -8.39 2.59 -5.31
CA SER A 127 -9.02 3.12 -6.51
C SER A 127 -8.72 4.61 -6.67
N PRO A 128 -8.48 5.08 -7.91
CA PRO A 128 -8.39 6.50 -8.17
C PRO A 128 -9.78 7.15 -8.03
N THR A 129 -9.83 8.37 -7.48
CA THR A 129 -11.03 9.20 -7.38
C THR A 129 -11.06 10.33 -8.40
N SER A 130 -9.94 10.54 -9.10
CA SER A 130 -9.81 11.40 -10.28
C SER A 130 -8.95 10.69 -11.34
N GLY A 131 -8.48 11.38 -12.39
CA GLY A 131 -7.54 10.81 -13.37
C GLY A 131 -8.13 9.81 -14.38
N GLY A 132 -9.26 9.16 -14.07
CA GLY A 132 -10.03 8.33 -15.01
C GLY A 132 -9.44 6.94 -15.30
N CYS A 133 -8.52 6.45 -14.47
CA CYS A 133 -7.93 5.11 -14.59
C CYS A 133 -8.71 4.07 -13.77
N ARG A 134 -8.35 2.80 -13.95
CA ARG A 134 -8.99 1.69 -13.25
C ARG A 134 -8.45 1.56 -11.83
N GLY A 135 -9.32 1.26 -10.87
CA GLY A 135 -8.92 0.79 -9.54
C GLY A 135 -8.55 -0.69 -9.48
N ILE A 136 -8.04 -1.10 -8.33
CA ILE A 136 -7.58 -2.46 -8.05
C ILE A 136 -8.10 -2.95 -6.70
N ARG A 137 -8.27 -4.27 -6.58
CA ARG A 137 -8.94 -4.83 -5.41
C ARG A 137 -8.42 -6.21 -5.02
N CYS A 138 -8.27 -6.39 -3.71
CA CYS A 138 -8.10 -7.67 -3.03
C CYS A 138 -9.16 -7.77 -1.92
N GLY A 139 -10.40 -8.08 -2.31
CA GLY A 139 -11.58 -8.01 -1.44
C GLY A 139 -12.00 -9.34 -0.81
N VAL A 140 -11.20 -10.40 -0.96
CA VAL A 140 -11.58 -11.75 -0.49
C VAL A 140 -10.98 -12.06 0.88
N ASP A 141 -11.61 -12.95 1.64
CA ASP A 141 -11.08 -13.43 2.92
C ASP A 141 -9.97 -14.47 2.70
N ILE A 142 -8.73 -13.97 2.57
CA ILE A 142 -7.54 -14.82 2.52
C ILE A 142 -7.24 -15.46 3.88
N LYS A 143 -7.59 -14.80 5.00
CA LYS A 143 -7.29 -15.32 6.35
C LYS A 143 -8.00 -16.65 6.62
N GLY A 144 -9.28 -16.73 6.26
CA GLY A 144 -10.07 -17.96 6.42
C GLY A 144 -9.55 -19.14 5.58
N GLN A 145 -8.74 -18.87 4.55
CA GLN A 145 -8.25 -19.87 3.60
C GLN A 145 -6.73 -20.07 3.68
N CYS A 146 -6.05 -19.41 4.63
CA CYS A 146 -4.60 -19.36 4.68
C CYS A 146 -3.99 -20.78 4.85
N PRO A 147 -3.03 -21.18 3.99
CA PRO A 147 -2.27 -22.42 4.15
C PRO A 147 -1.64 -22.48 5.53
N ASN A 148 -1.59 -23.68 6.11
CA ASN A 148 -1.16 -23.85 7.50
C ASN A 148 0.26 -23.31 7.73
N GLU A 149 1.17 -23.53 6.79
CA GLU A 149 2.55 -23.02 6.84
C GLU A 149 2.67 -21.49 6.79
N LEU A 150 1.62 -20.77 6.39
CA LEU A 150 1.60 -19.31 6.26
C LEU A 150 0.76 -18.60 7.32
N ARG A 151 0.04 -19.34 8.17
CA ARG A 151 -0.84 -18.74 9.18
C ARG A 151 -0.05 -17.93 10.19
N ALA A 152 -0.57 -16.74 10.51
CA ALA A 152 -0.06 -15.86 11.54
C ALA A 152 -1.22 -15.30 12.37
N PRO A 153 -0.97 -14.84 13.60
CA PRO A 153 -1.97 -14.08 14.36
C PRO A 153 -2.54 -12.94 13.51
N GLY A 154 -3.87 -12.88 13.39
CA GLY A 154 -4.57 -11.83 12.66
C GLY A 154 -4.40 -11.82 11.14
N GLY A 155 -3.67 -12.76 10.52
CA GLY A 155 -3.34 -12.69 9.10
C GLY A 155 -2.77 -13.95 8.45
N CYS A 156 -2.27 -13.79 7.23
CA CYS A 156 -1.61 -14.81 6.42
C CYS A 156 -0.30 -14.23 5.87
N ASN A 157 0.84 -14.76 6.32
CA ASN A 157 2.16 -14.30 5.85
C ASN A 157 2.41 -14.72 4.40
N ASN A 158 3.25 -13.95 3.71
CA ASN A 158 3.82 -14.41 2.46
C ASN A 158 4.91 -15.49 2.72
N PRO A 159 5.14 -16.44 1.81
CA PRO A 159 6.23 -17.40 1.94
C PRO A 159 7.62 -16.75 2.09
N CYS A 160 7.89 -15.58 1.51
CA CYS A 160 9.17 -14.89 1.73
C CYS A 160 9.38 -14.57 3.22
N THR A 161 8.35 -14.04 3.88
CA THR A 161 8.38 -13.73 5.32
C THR A 161 8.68 -14.95 6.18
N VAL A 162 8.10 -16.10 5.83
CA VAL A 162 8.20 -17.35 6.60
C VAL A 162 9.52 -18.07 6.33
N PHE A 163 9.84 -18.33 5.07
CA PHE A 163 10.93 -19.22 4.67
C PHE A 163 12.25 -18.48 4.42
N LYS A 164 12.21 -17.19 4.06
CA LYS A 164 13.40 -16.35 3.82
C LYS A 164 14.39 -16.93 2.81
N THR A 165 13.91 -17.73 1.87
CA THR A 165 14.71 -18.30 0.79
C THR A 165 14.64 -17.42 -0.46
N ASP A 166 15.66 -17.52 -1.31
CA ASP A 166 15.70 -16.76 -2.56
C ASP A 166 14.56 -17.13 -3.52
N GLU A 167 14.06 -18.36 -3.45
CA GLU A 167 12.89 -18.84 -4.21
C GLU A 167 11.66 -17.94 -3.99
N PHE A 168 11.43 -17.51 -2.75
CA PHE A 168 10.28 -16.68 -2.39
C PHE A 168 10.60 -15.18 -2.33
N CYS A 169 11.83 -14.82 -1.97
CA CYS A 169 12.23 -13.42 -1.73
C CYS A 169 12.93 -12.76 -2.93
N CYS A 170 13.37 -13.53 -3.93
CA CYS A 170 13.93 -13.01 -5.17
C CYS A 170 15.13 -12.07 -5.00
N ASN A 171 15.97 -12.27 -3.97
CA ASN A 171 17.09 -11.38 -3.66
C ASN A 171 18.16 -11.39 -4.75
N SER A 172 18.34 -12.53 -5.43
CA SER A 172 19.23 -12.66 -6.60
C SER A 172 18.67 -12.02 -7.87
N GLY A 173 17.41 -11.58 -7.86
CA GLY A 173 16.71 -11.00 -8.99
C GLY A 173 15.98 -12.01 -9.89
N ASN A 174 16.25 -13.31 -9.75
CA ASN A 174 15.58 -14.36 -10.51
C ASN A 174 14.60 -15.14 -9.62
N CYS A 175 13.31 -15.05 -9.92
CA CYS A 175 12.30 -15.89 -9.29
C CYS A 175 11.04 -15.94 -10.18
N GLY A 176 10.12 -16.83 -9.83
CA GLY A 176 8.85 -16.97 -10.52
C GLY A 176 7.74 -17.40 -9.56
N PRO A 177 6.53 -17.65 -10.09
CA PRO A 177 5.41 -18.05 -9.26
C PRO A 177 5.64 -19.43 -8.63
N THR A 178 5.35 -19.54 -7.34
CA THR A 178 5.37 -20.78 -6.55
C THR A 178 3.94 -21.22 -6.24
N PRO A 179 3.70 -22.47 -5.78
CA PRO A 179 2.37 -22.86 -5.30
C PRO A 179 1.80 -21.92 -4.23
N LEU A 180 2.67 -21.40 -3.35
CA LEU A 180 2.28 -20.49 -2.27
C LEU A 180 2.02 -19.07 -2.76
N SER A 181 2.75 -18.55 -3.75
CA SER A 181 2.39 -17.24 -4.34
C SER A 181 1.11 -17.34 -5.20
N ARG A 182 0.92 -18.45 -5.93
CA ARG A 182 -0.33 -18.70 -6.68
C ARG A 182 -1.56 -18.74 -5.77
N PHE A 183 -1.44 -19.25 -4.54
CA PHE A 183 -2.53 -19.19 -3.56
C PHE A 183 -3.07 -17.76 -3.36
N PHE A 184 -2.18 -16.77 -3.25
CA PHE A 184 -2.56 -15.35 -3.16
C PHE A 184 -3.06 -14.83 -4.50
N LYS A 185 -2.36 -15.14 -5.60
CA LYS A 185 -2.67 -14.61 -6.94
C LYS A 185 -4.05 -15.05 -7.44
N ASP A 186 -4.41 -16.31 -7.24
CA ASP A 186 -5.71 -16.86 -7.64
C ASP A 186 -6.87 -16.18 -6.92
N ARG A 187 -6.61 -15.63 -5.72
CA ARG A 187 -7.58 -14.93 -4.86
C ARG A 187 -7.64 -13.44 -5.11
N CYS A 188 -6.49 -12.83 -5.40
CA CYS A 188 -6.35 -11.41 -5.68
C CYS A 188 -5.52 -11.21 -6.95
N PRO A 189 -6.13 -11.37 -8.15
CA PRO A 189 -5.40 -11.33 -9.42
C PRO A 189 -4.72 -9.99 -9.69
N ASP A 190 -5.25 -8.89 -9.16
CA ASP A 190 -4.67 -7.55 -9.31
C ASP A 190 -3.46 -7.31 -8.38
N ALA A 191 -3.22 -8.16 -7.38
CA ALA A 191 -2.21 -7.90 -6.37
C ALA A 191 -0.86 -8.59 -6.66
N TYR A 192 0.24 -7.99 -6.22
CA TYR A 192 1.52 -8.68 -6.18
C TYR A 192 1.45 -9.86 -5.22
N SER A 193 1.78 -11.05 -5.72
CA SER A 193 1.83 -12.27 -4.91
C SER A 193 3.27 -12.71 -4.57
N TYR A 194 4.25 -12.19 -5.31
CA TYR A 194 5.69 -12.37 -5.11
C TYR A 194 6.46 -11.16 -5.67
N PRO A 195 7.74 -10.94 -5.30
CA PRO A 195 8.47 -9.70 -5.61
C PRO A 195 8.68 -9.34 -7.09
N LYS A 196 8.43 -10.26 -8.04
CA LYS A 196 8.62 -10.05 -9.49
C LYS A 196 7.32 -10.27 -10.28
N ASP A 197 6.19 -10.01 -9.65
CA ASP A 197 4.84 -10.14 -10.22
C ASP A 197 4.40 -8.85 -10.97
N ASP A 198 5.35 -8.07 -11.48
CA ASP A 198 5.11 -6.77 -12.14
C ASP A 198 4.10 -6.85 -13.31
N PRO A 199 4.19 -7.83 -14.24
CA PRO A 199 3.39 -7.82 -15.47
C PRO A 199 1.87 -7.80 -15.29
N THR A 200 1.38 -8.22 -14.12
CA THR A 200 -0.05 -8.31 -13.83
C THR A 200 -0.49 -7.52 -12.60
N SER A 201 0.44 -6.78 -11.98
CA SER A 201 0.21 -6.18 -10.66
C SER A 201 0.61 -4.70 -10.60
N THR A 202 1.33 -4.16 -11.59
CA THR A 202 1.61 -2.72 -11.67
C THR A 202 0.50 -1.97 -12.40
N PHE A 203 -0.08 -0.95 -11.76
CA PHE A 203 -1.08 -0.08 -12.36
C PHE A 203 -0.57 1.35 -12.44
N THR A 204 -1.13 2.11 -13.38
CA THR A 204 -0.69 3.49 -13.61
C THR A 204 -1.86 4.45 -13.78
N CYS A 205 -1.63 5.69 -13.38
CA CYS A 205 -2.55 6.80 -13.53
C CYS A 205 -1.80 8.07 -13.95
N PRO A 206 -2.46 9.05 -14.59
CA PRO A 206 -1.86 10.37 -14.80
C PRO A 206 -1.41 10.99 -13.47
N GLY A 207 -0.25 11.64 -13.45
CA GLY A 207 0.28 12.30 -12.27
C GLY A 207 -0.67 13.37 -11.71
N GLY A 208 -0.77 13.42 -10.39
CA GLY A 208 -1.72 14.29 -9.69
C GLY A 208 -3.12 13.70 -9.58
N THR A 209 -3.27 12.39 -9.83
CA THR A 209 -4.51 11.67 -9.53
C THR A 209 -4.70 11.60 -8.01
N ASN A 210 -5.96 11.71 -7.57
CA ASN A 210 -6.35 11.48 -6.18
C ASN A 210 -6.81 10.04 -6.01
N TYR A 211 -6.72 9.51 -4.80
CA TYR A 211 -7.00 8.11 -4.54
C TYR A 211 -7.85 7.88 -3.31
N LYS A 212 -8.50 6.72 -3.27
CA LYS A 212 -9.18 6.18 -2.12
C LYS A 212 -8.65 4.77 -1.82
N VAL A 213 -8.32 4.52 -0.57
CA VAL A 213 -8.02 3.18 -0.03
C VAL A 213 -9.17 2.78 0.88
N VAL A 214 -9.78 1.64 0.64
CA VAL A 214 -10.89 1.13 1.45
C VAL A 214 -10.50 -0.19 2.08
N PHE A 215 -10.55 -0.24 3.41
CA PHE A 215 -10.41 -1.48 4.16
C PHE A 215 -11.75 -2.21 4.25
N CYS A 216 -11.76 -3.53 4.04
CA CYS A 216 -12.95 -4.37 3.93
C CYS A 216 -13.98 -3.83 2.92
N PRO A 217 -13.58 -3.64 1.66
CA PRO A 217 -14.41 -2.97 0.67
C PRO A 217 -15.60 -3.82 0.20
#